data_AF-A0A1E1VZB0-F1
#
_entry.id   AF-A0A1E1VZB0-F1
#
_cell.length_a   1.000
_cell.length_b   1.000
_cell.length_c   1.000
_cell.angle_alpha   90.00
_cell.angle_beta   90.00
_cell.angle_gamma   90.00
#
_symmetry.space_group_name_H-M   'P 1'
#
loop_
_entity.id
_entity.type
_entity.pdbx_description
1 polymer ?
#
loop_
_entity_poly.entity_id
_entity_poly.type
_entity_poly.pdbx_seq_one_letter_code
_entity_poly.pdbx_strand_id
1 'polypeptide(L)'
;MQRAPNGRIFFIDHNQKTTTWIDPRTGCASSLPAAAAASAGAEADELGALPEGWEERVHTDGRIFFIDHNTRTTQWEDPRLSNPQIAGPAVPYSRDYKRKYEYLKSQLRKPSNVPNKFEIKVRRNSILEDSYRIISSVSRLDLLKTKLWVEFESEVGLDYGGLAREWFFLLSKEMFNPYYGLFEYSAMDNYTLQINPNSGVCNEEHLNYFKFIGRVAGMAIYHGKLLDAFFIRPFYKMMLSKTIELQDMESVDLEYYNSLMWIKENDPSELYLTFSVDEEQFGKTIQRE
;
A
#
# COMPACT_ATOMS: atom_id res chain seq x y z
N MET A 1 -1.21 0.75 15.94
CA MET A 1 -1.43 1.64 17.10
C MET A 1 -2.06 2.98 16.68
N GLN A 2 -3.37 3.12 16.58
CA GLN A 2 -4.08 4.37 16.33
C GLN A 2 -4.71 4.92 17.62
N ARG A 3 -5.28 6.12 17.60
CA ARG A 3 -6.10 6.66 18.70
C ARG A 3 -7.55 6.77 18.23
N ALA A 4 -8.47 6.23 19.01
CA ALA A 4 -9.90 6.35 18.77
C ALA A 4 -10.39 7.77 19.14
N PRO A 5 -11.62 8.16 18.76
CA PRO A 5 -12.18 9.47 19.09
C PRO A 5 -12.20 9.79 20.59
N ASN A 6 -12.34 8.76 21.44
CA ASN A 6 -12.21 8.85 22.90
C ASN A 6 -10.74 8.94 23.40
N GLY A 7 -9.79 9.12 22.48
CA GLY A 7 -8.36 9.22 22.74
C GLY A 7 -7.67 7.92 23.15
N ARG A 8 -8.40 6.82 23.33
CA ARG A 8 -7.85 5.50 23.66
C ARG A 8 -7.06 4.92 22.49
N ILE A 9 -5.95 4.27 22.78
CA ILE A 9 -5.11 3.66 21.74
C ILE A 9 -5.68 2.32 21.28
N PHE A 10 -5.79 2.06 19.99
CA PHE A 10 -6.12 0.73 19.46
C PHE A 10 -5.08 0.25 18.46
N PHE A 11 -5.08 -1.03 18.15
CA PHE A 11 -4.17 -1.69 17.22
C PHE A 11 -4.96 -2.27 16.07
N ILE A 12 -4.34 -2.29 14.91
CA ILE A 12 -4.97 -2.73 13.67
C ILE A 12 -4.13 -3.86 13.12
N ASP A 13 -4.75 -5.02 12.93
CA ASP A 13 -4.20 -6.11 12.15
C ASP A 13 -4.61 -5.92 10.69
N HIS A 14 -3.65 -5.63 9.82
CA HIS A 14 -3.90 -5.46 8.39
C HIS A 14 -4.07 -6.77 7.61
N ASN A 15 -3.61 -7.89 8.16
CA ASN A 15 -3.74 -9.21 7.56
C ASN A 15 -5.13 -9.77 7.85
N GLN A 16 -5.57 -9.68 9.11
CA GLN A 16 -6.89 -10.16 9.53
C GLN A 16 -8.00 -9.10 9.36
N LYS A 17 -7.64 -7.85 9.04
CA LYS A 17 -8.58 -6.71 8.92
C LYS A 17 -9.37 -6.46 10.21
N THR A 18 -8.78 -6.74 11.36
CA THR A 18 -9.39 -6.58 12.68
C THR A 18 -8.74 -5.45 13.46
N THR A 19 -9.47 -4.91 14.44
CA THR A 19 -8.94 -3.93 15.39
C THR A 19 -9.05 -4.48 16.80
N THR A 20 -8.07 -4.15 17.65
CA THR A 20 -8.01 -4.62 19.03
C THR A 20 -7.51 -3.52 19.96
N TRP A 21 -7.97 -3.51 21.21
CA TRP A 21 -7.46 -2.61 22.24
C TRP A 21 -6.19 -3.13 22.91
N ILE A 22 -5.81 -4.36 22.60
CA ILE A 22 -4.66 -5.06 23.18
C ILE A 22 -3.41 -4.77 22.33
N ASP A 23 -2.32 -4.34 22.96
CA ASP A 23 -1.05 -4.18 22.25
C ASP A 23 -0.47 -5.56 21.92
N PRO A 24 -0.31 -5.92 20.64
CA PRO A 24 0.19 -7.24 20.24
C PRO A 24 1.65 -7.48 20.65
N ARG A 25 2.38 -6.46 21.10
CA ARG A 25 3.77 -6.58 21.58
C ARG A 25 3.86 -6.89 23.07
N THR A 26 2.87 -6.47 23.86
CA THR A 26 2.91 -6.58 25.33
C THR A 26 1.78 -7.43 25.90
N GLY A 27 0.72 -7.71 25.12
CA GLY A 27 -0.46 -8.44 25.58
C GLY A 27 -1.38 -7.64 26.50
N CYS A 28 -1.05 -6.38 26.80
CA CYS A 28 -1.83 -5.53 27.69
C CYS A 28 -2.83 -4.66 26.92
N ALA A 29 -4.01 -4.43 27.51
CA ALA A 29 -4.99 -3.48 26.98
C ALA A 29 -4.49 -2.03 27.12
N SER A 30 -4.83 -1.19 26.15
CA SER A 30 -4.52 0.24 26.20
C SER A 30 -5.37 0.98 27.23
N SER A 31 -4.76 1.94 27.93
CA SER A 31 -5.40 2.82 28.90
C SER A 31 -6.22 3.94 28.25
N LEU A 32 -7.31 4.34 28.90
CA LEU A 32 -8.11 5.51 28.54
C LEU A 32 -7.40 6.79 29.02
N PRO A 33 -7.36 7.88 28.21
CA PRO A 33 -6.74 9.14 28.64
C PRO A 33 -7.37 9.76 29.88
N ALA A 34 -8.68 9.60 30.08
CA ALA A 34 -9.42 10.18 31.21
C ALA A 34 -9.05 9.52 32.57
N ALA A 35 -8.65 8.25 32.57
CA ALA A 35 -8.26 7.53 33.79
C ALA A 35 -6.88 7.97 34.33
N ALA A 36 -6.05 8.63 33.51
CA ALA A 36 -4.76 9.14 33.96
C ALA A 36 -4.84 10.52 34.65
N ALA A 37 -5.99 11.21 34.57
CA ALA A 37 -6.18 12.55 35.11
C ALA A 37 -7.25 12.66 36.21
N ALA A 38 -8.15 11.68 36.35
CA ALA A 38 -9.21 11.69 37.36
C ALA A 38 -8.75 11.03 38.68
N SER A 39 -7.80 11.68 39.37
CA SER A 39 -7.50 11.41 40.78
C SER A 39 -8.20 12.41 41.70
N ALA A 40 -9.49 12.68 41.47
CA ALA A 40 -10.33 13.46 42.38
C ALA A 40 -11.82 13.24 42.07
N GLY A 41 -12.50 12.56 42.98
CA GLY A 41 -13.90 12.73 43.40
C GLY A 41 -15.00 13.00 42.38
N ALA A 42 -16.00 12.11 42.40
CA ALA A 42 -17.41 12.34 42.05
C ALA A 42 -17.81 12.27 40.56
N GLU A 43 -17.77 11.09 39.96
CA GLU A 43 -18.65 10.72 38.82
C GLU A 43 -19.04 9.23 38.90
N ALA A 44 -19.75 8.84 39.96
CA ALA A 44 -20.31 7.50 40.09
C ALA A 44 -21.62 7.30 39.30
N ASP A 45 -22.14 8.33 38.63
CA ASP A 45 -23.51 8.35 38.10
C ASP A 45 -23.62 8.20 36.57
N GLU A 46 -22.51 8.18 35.82
CA GLU A 46 -22.53 8.11 34.35
C GLU A 46 -22.21 6.73 33.73
N LEU A 47 -21.58 5.81 34.48
CA LEU A 47 -21.11 4.52 33.96
C LEU A 47 -22.08 3.33 34.17
N GLY A 48 -23.26 3.57 34.75
CA GLY A 48 -24.25 2.54 35.06
C GLY A 48 -23.84 1.62 36.22
N ALA A 49 -24.69 0.66 36.58
CA ALA A 49 -24.44 -0.26 37.69
C ALA A 49 -23.23 -1.16 37.45
N LEU A 50 -22.51 -1.51 38.52
CA LEU A 50 -21.44 -2.51 38.45
C LEU A 50 -22.00 -3.87 37.97
N PRO A 51 -21.22 -4.65 37.21
CA PRO A 51 -21.60 -6.00 36.84
C PRO A 51 -21.88 -6.87 38.07
N GLU A 52 -22.70 -7.90 37.91
CA GLU A 52 -23.08 -8.79 39.00
C GLU A 52 -21.84 -9.46 39.64
N GLY A 53 -21.77 -9.41 40.97
CA GLY A 53 -20.63 -9.92 41.75
C GLY A 53 -19.45 -8.98 41.88
N TRP A 54 -19.53 -7.73 41.42
CA TRP A 54 -18.50 -6.72 41.63
C TRP A 54 -18.87 -5.72 42.74
N GLU A 55 -17.90 -5.40 43.60
CA GLU A 55 -18.05 -4.41 44.67
C GLU A 55 -16.96 -3.35 44.56
N GLU A 56 -17.35 -2.08 44.66
CA GLU A 56 -16.44 -0.95 44.76
C GLU A 56 -16.14 -0.65 46.23
N ARG A 57 -14.86 -0.48 46.57
CA ARG A 57 -14.42 -0.03 47.90
C ARG A 57 -13.36 1.04 47.83
N VAL A 58 -13.30 1.84 48.89
CA VAL A 58 -12.26 2.85 49.09
C VAL A 58 -11.19 2.27 50.02
N HIS A 59 -9.95 2.28 49.55
CA HIS A 59 -8.76 1.92 50.32
C HIS A 59 -8.41 3.04 51.32
N THR A 60 -7.61 2.74 52.35
CA THR A 60 -7.31 3.68 53.45
C THR A 60 -6.60 4.97 53.03
N ASP A 61 -6.02 4.98 51.83
CA ASP A 61 -5.37 6.14 51.20
C ASP A 61 -6.35 6.97 50.34
N GLY A 62 -7.64 6.63 50.34
CA GLY A 62 -8.69 7.32 49.58
C GLY A 62 -8.83 6.86 48.14
N ARG A 63 -8.05 5.87 47.68
CA ARG A 63 -8.19 5.33 46.31
C ARG A 63 -9.29 4.29 46.22
N ILE A 64 -10.02 4.29 45.11
CA ILE A 64 -11.04 3.28 44.83
C ILE A 64 -10.37 2.02 44.25
N PHE A 65 -10.81 0.86 44.72
CA PHE A 65 -10.46 -0.44 44.15
C PHE A 65 -11.73 -1.31 44.02
N PHE A 66 -11.69 -2.27 43.12
CA PHE A 66 -12.83 -3.13 42.78
C PHE A 66 -12.55 -4.57 43.20
N ILE A 67 -13.56 -5.20 43.77
CA ILE A 67 -13.51 -6.57 44.27
C ILE A 67 -14.43 -7.41 43.39
N ASP A 68 -13.89 -8.43 42.74
CA ASP A 68 -14.67 -9.44 42.04
C ASP A 68 -14.96 -10.60 42.99
N HIS A 69 -16.21 -10.70 43.44
CA HIS A 69 -16.66 -11.79 44.31
C HIS A 69 -16.81 -13.12 43.57
N ASN A 70 -16.88 -13.12 42.23
CA ASN A 70 -16.94 -14.33 41.44
C ASN A 70 -15.59 -15.05 41.40
N THR A 71 -14.51 -14.29 41.21
CA THR A 71 -13.13 -14.81 41.16
C THR A 71 -12.36 -14.63 42.47
N ARG A 72 -12.93 -13.91 43.43
CA ARG A 72 -12.33 -13.55 44.72
C ARG A 72 -11.00 -12.80 44.56
N THR A 73 -10.95 -11.92 43.58
CA THR A 73 -9.76 -11.09 43.30
C THR A 73 -10.08 -9.62 43.49
N THR A 74 -9.04 -8.81 43.70
CA THR A 74 -9.15 -7.36 43.82
C THR A 74 -8.28 -6.70 42.77
N GLN A 75 -8.78 -5.65 42.13
CA GLN A 75 -8.07 -4.90 41.09
C GLN A 75 -8.32 -3.39 41.23
N TRP A 76 -7.45 -2.59 40.61
CA TRP A 76 -7.57 -1.14 40.66
C TRP A 76 -8.38 -0.59 39.48
N GLU A 77 -8.53 -1.38 38.43
CA GLU A 77 -9.22 -1.03 37.20
C GLU A 77 -10.72 -1.36 37.29
N ASP A 78 -11.58 -0.44 36.87
CA ASP A 78 -13.03 -0.66 36.89
C ASP A 78 -13.46 -1.72 35.85
N PRO A 79 -14.16 -2.80 36.26
CA PRO A 79 -14.59 -3.87 35.34
C PRO A 79 -15.50 -3.39 34.21
N ARG A 80 -16.19 -2.25 34.37
CA ARG A 80 -17.05 -1.64 33.34
C ARG A 80 -16.25 -1.16 32.13
N LEU A 81 -14.95 -0.87 32.28
CA LEU A 81 -14.07 -0.40 31.20
C LEU A 81 -13.62 -1.52 30.23
N SER A 82 -13.77 -2.77 30.65
CA SER A 82 -13.52 -3.99 29.86
C SER A 82 -14.75 -4.44 29.07
N ASN A 83 -15.95 -3.97 29.40
CA ASN A 83 -17.18 -4.45 28.78
C ASN A 83 -17.35 -3.83 27.37
N PRO A 84 -17.38 -4.64 26.29
CA PRO A 84 -17.52 -4.15 24.92
C PRO A 84 -18.82 -3.37 24.67
N GLN A 85 -19.83 -3.51 25.53
CA GLN A 85 -21.10 -2.79 25.42
C GLN A 85 -21.02 -1.29 25.77
N ILE A 86 -20.02 -0.87 26.57
CA ILE A 86 -19.84 0.54 26.97
C ILE A 86 -18.74 1.24 26.15
N ALA A 87 -17.73 0.50 25.68
CA ALA A 87 -16.63 1.06 24.90
C ALA A 87 -16.98 1.43 23.43
N GLY A 88 -18.22 1.18 23.01
CA GLY A 88 -18.63 1.21 21.61
C GLY A 88 -17.95 0.10 20.79
N PRO A 89 -18.46 -0.21 19.58
CA PRO A 89 -17.77 -1.14 18.69
C PRO A 89 -16.34 -0.64 18.43
N ALA A 90 -15.38 -1.56 18.40
CA ALA A 90 -14.00 -1.24 18.02
C ALA A 90 -14.03 -0.43 16.71
N VAL A 91 -13.29 0.69 16.68
CA VAL A 91 -13.29 1.61 15.54
C VAL A 91 -13.10 0.79 14.25
N PRO A 92 -14.02 0.90 13.27
CA PRO A 92 -13.99 0.07 12.08
C PRO A 92 -12.64 0.23 11.39
N TYR A 93 -12.14 -0.88 10.84
CA TYR A 93 -10.86 -0.96 10.15
C TYR A 93 -10.72 0.15 9.09
N SER A 94 -10.05 1.24 9.44
CA SER A 94 -9.65 2.25 8.46
C SER A 94 -8.35 1.79 7.80
N ARG A 95 -8.40 1.58 6.48
CA ARG A 95 -7.20 1.56 5.64
C ARG A 95 -6.63 2.98 5.62
N ASP A 96 -6.02 3.44 6.71
CA ASP A 96 -5.41 4.77 6.76
C ASP A 96 -4.14 4.79 5.89
N TYR A 97 -4.36 4.99 4.59
CA TYR A 97 -3.35 5.18 3.57
C TYR A 97 -2.34 6.23 4.02
N LYS A 98 -2.83 7.36 4.56
CA LYS A 98 -2.02 8.47 5.06
C LYS A 98 -0.95 7.99 6.04
N ARG A 99 -1.33 7.11 6.98
CA ARG A 99 -0.41 6.62 7.99
C ARG A 99 0.61 5.63 7.45
N LYS A 100 0.17 4.70 6.60
CA LYS A 100 1.09 3.76 5.92
C LYS A 100 2.09 4.51 5.05
N TYR A 101 1.64 5.57 4.40
CA TYR A 101 2.46 6.47 3.60
C TYR A 101 3.47 7.24 4.45
N GLU A 102 3.05 7.83 5.57
CA GLU A 102 3.96 8.50 6.52
C GLU A 102 5.01 7.54 7.07
N TYR A 103 4.60 6.31 7.43
CA TYR A 103 5.52 5.26 7.85
C TYR A 103 6.52 4.91 6.74
N LEU A 104 6.07 4.62 5.52
CA LEU A 104 6.95 4.34 4.39
C LEU A 104 7.96 5.46 4.20
N LYS A 105 7.51 6.72 4.18
CA LYS A 105 8.38 7.90 4.06
C LYS A 105 9.43 7.96 5.17
N SER A 106 9.07 7.66 6.41
CA SER A 106 10.01 7.62 7.53
C SER A 106 11.11 6.56 7.38
N GLN A 107 10.84 5.48 6.64
CA GLN A 107 11.79 4.39 6.42
C GLN A 107 12.74 4.64 5.24
N LEU A 108 12.45 5.64 4.38
CA LEU A 108 13.30 6.00 3.25
C LEU A 108 14.57 6.69 3.75
N ARG A 109 15.66 5.92 3.81
CA ARG A 109 16.98 6.42 4.25
C ARG A 109 17.53 7.45 3.28
N LYS A 110 17.94 8.60 3.81
CA LYS A 110 18.69 9.59 3.05
C LYS A 110 20.09 9.06 2.76
N PRO A 111 20.57 9.16 1.51
CA PRO A 111 21.91 8.72 1.17
C PRO A 111 22.96 9.60 1.88
N SER A 112 24.06 8.97 2.32
CA SER A 112 25.24 9.65 2.86
C SER A 112 26.37 9.65 1.82
N ASN A 113 27.30 10.61 1.93
CA ASN A 113 28.45 10.73 1.02
C ASN A 113 28.07 10.79 -0.47
N VAL A 114 27.04 11.58 -0.79
CA VAL A 114 26.58 11.84 -2.16
C VAL A 114 26.47 13.35 -2.39
N PRO A 115 26.54 13.82 -3.65
CA PRO A 115 26.30 15.22 -3.98
C PRO A 115 24.94 15.71 -3.48
N ASN A 116 24.82 17.02 -3.28
CA ASN A 116 23.57 17.63 -2.79
C ASN A 116 22.42 17.57 -3.82
N LYS A 117 22.76 17.46 -5.11
CA LYS A 117 21.79 17.42 -6.21
C LYS A 117 22.19 16.42 -7.28
N PHE A 118 21.19 15.92 -7.99
CA PHE A 118 21.33 15.12 -9.21
C PHE A 118 20.72 15.91 -10.37
N GLU A 119 21.57 16.31 -11.32
CA GLU A 119 21.16 17.13 -12.46
C GLU A 119 20.61 16.25 -13.59
N ILE A 120 19.44 16.64 -14.10
CA ILE A 120 18.75 16.00 -15.22
C ILE A 120 18.50 17.09 -16.25
N LYS A 121 19.24 17.05 -17.37
CA LYS A 121 19.09 17.98 -18.48
C LYS A 121 18.48 17.26 -19.66
N VAL A 122 17.28 17.64 -20.06
CA VAL A 122 16.50 16.90 -21.07
C VAL A 122 15.77 17.85 -22.02
N ARG A 123 15.51 17.39 -23.24
CA ARG A 123 14.66 18.10 -24.20
C ARG A 123 13.24 17.60 -24.07
N ARG A 124 12.24 18.49 -24.17
CA ARG A 124 10.82 18.11 -24.11
C ARG A 124 10.44 17.08 -25.17
N ASN A 125 10.89 17.30 -26.40
CA ASN A 125 10.56 16.46 -27.56
C ASN A 125 11.27 15.10 -27.56
N SER A 126 12.25 14.88 -26.68
CA SER A 126 13.02 13.65 -26.58
C SER A 126 13.19 13.24 -25.12
N ILE A 127 12.16 13.52 -24.32
CA ILE A 127 12.22 13.36 -22.86
C ILE A 127 12.49 11.90 -22.47
N LEU A 128 11.94 10.94 -23.23
CA LEU A 128 12.13 9.52 -22.98
C LEU A 128 13.58 9.11 -23.24
N GLU A 129 14.13 9.42 -24.41
CA GLU A 129 15.48 9.03 -24.82
C GLU A 129 16.55 9.71 -23.97
N ASP A 130 16.40 11.00 -23.70
CA ASP A 130 17.35 11.76 -22.89
C ASP A 130 17.33 11.26 -21.44
N SER A 131 16.14 11.05 -20.87
CA SER A 131 15.99 10.49 -19.51
C SER A 131 16.53 9.07 -19.43
N TYR A 132 16.29 8.23 -20.43
CA TYR A 132 16.81 6.88 -20.50
C TYR A 132 18.34 6.86 -20.44
N ARG A 133 19.02 7.68 -21.27
CA ARG A 133 20.49 7.78 -21.28
C ARG A 133 21.04 8.21 -19.92
N ILE A 134 20.44 9.23 -19.31
CA ILE A 134 20.89 9.76 -18.02
C ILE A 134 20.70 8.71 -16.92
N ILE A 135 19.50 8.17 -16.76
CA ILE A 135 19.17 7.29 -15.62
C ILE A 135 19.79 5.90 -15.78
N SER A 136 19.89 5.37 -16.99
CA SER A 136 20.48 4.05 -17.24
C SER A 136 22.00 4.06 -17.04
N SER A 137 22.68 5.17 -17.32
CA SER A 137 24.13 5.31 -17.10
C SER A 137 24.53 5.42 -15.62
N VAL A 138 23.59 5.70 -14.72
CA VAL A 138 23.88 5.78 -13.28
C VAL A 138 24.20 4.39 -12.70
N SER A 139 25.45 4.23 -12.26
CA SER A 139 25.94 3.03 -11.56
C SER A 139 25.60 3.07 -10.07
N ARG A 140 25.82 4.21 -9.39
CA ARG A 140 25.54 4.40 -7.96
C ARG A 140 24.10 4.88 -7.75
N LEU A 141 23.21 3.95 -7.38
CA LEU A 141 21.77 4.21 -7.18
C LEU A 141 21.47 5.28 -6.10
N ASP A 142 22.36 5.50 -5.14
CA ASP A 142 22.19 6.55 -4.13
C ASP A 142 22.18 7.96 -4.72
N LEU A 143 22.77 8.17 -5.90
CA LEU A 143 22.72 9.45 -6.61
C LEU A 143 21.28 9.81 -6.99
N LEU A 144 20.48 8.82 -7.41
CA LEU A 144 19.06 9.00 -7.78
C LEU A 144 18.17 9.36 -6.58
N LYS A 145 18.67 9.18 -5.35
CA LYS A 145 17.98 9.53 -4.10
C LYS A 145 18.32 10.95 -3.61
N THR A 146 19.24 11.66 -4.26
CA THR A 146 19.57 13.05 -3.94
C THR A 146 18.51 14.01 -4.49
N LYS A 147 18.58 15.30 -4.13
CA LYS A 147 17.61 16.29 -4.62
C LYS A 147 17.68 16.37 -6.16
N LEU A 148 16.58 16.06 -6.83
CA LEU A 148 16.49 16.15 -8.29
C LEU A 148 16.50 17.61 -8.72
N TRP A 149 17.38 17.92 -9.68
CA TRP A 149 17.50 19.24 -10.31
C TRP A 149 17.22 19.05 -11.80
N VAL A 150 16.02 19.41 -12.24
CA VAL A 150 15.57 19.16 -13.62
C VAL A 150 15.62 20.45 -14.41
N GLU A 151 16.26 20.40 -15.57
CA GLU A 151 16.40 21.53 -16.49
C GLU A 151 15.94 21.08 -17.88
N PHE A 152 14.94 21.76 -18.42
CA PHE A 152 14.55 21.59 -19.82
C PHE A 152 15.43 22.48 -20.69
N GLU A 153 16.08 21.88 -21.69
CA GLU A 153 16.95 22.64 -22.59
C GLU A 153 16.17 23.78 -23.25
N SER A 154 16.82 24.93 -23.40
CA SER A 154 16.26 26.19 -23.94
C SER A 154 15.19 26.90 -23.10
N GLU A 155 14.90 26.44 -21.88
CA GLU A 155 13.97 27.10 -20.96
C GLU A 155 14.68 27.64 -19.72
N VAL A 156 14.46 28.93 -19.40
CA VAL A 156 14.99 29.55 -18.16
C VAL A 156 14.07 29.16 -17.00
N GLY A 157 14.22 27.94 -16.51
CA GLY A 157 13.43 27.42 -15.40
C GLY A 157 13.87 27.98 -14.04
N LEU A 158 13.00 28.75 -13.38
CA LEU A 158 13.14 29.08 -11.96
C LEU A 158 12.62 27.88 -11.13
N ASP A 159 13.52 27.01 -10.70
CA ASP A 159 13.16 25.70 -10.14
C ASP A 159 12.73 25.78 -8.66
N TYR A 160 11.47 26.16 -8.43
CA TYR A 160 10.79 26.05 -7.13
C TYR A 160 10.20 24.63 -6.89
N GLY A 161 10.75 23.58 -7.54
CA GLY A 161 10.33 22.19 -7.35
C GLY A 161 9.17 21.71 -8.24
N GLY A 162 8.70 22.57 -9.14
CA GLY A 162 7.67 22.27 -10.14
C GLY A 162 8.19 21.43 -11.32
N LEU A 163 9.41 21.69 -11.78
CA LEU A 163 9.99 21.03 -12.97
C LEU A 163 10.16 19.52 -12.76
N ALA A 164 10.58 19.10 -11.57
CA ALA A 164 10.65 17.68 -11.24
C ALA A 164 9.27 17.00 -11.31
N ARG A 165 8.20 17.67 -10.86
CA ARG A 165 6.84 17.13 -10.95
C ARG A 165 6.39 16.99 -12.40
N GLU A 166 6.66 18.02 -13.20
CA GLU A 166 6.36 18.02 -14.62
C GLU A 166 7.13 16.94 -15.39
N TRP A 167 8.43 16.78 -15.11
CA TRP A 167 9.26 15.75 -15.71
C TRP A 167 8.72 14.35 -15.45
N PHE A 168 8.36 14.01 -14.21
CA PHE A 168 7.75 12.72 -13.91
C PHE A 168 6.43 12.50 -14.67
N PHE A 169 5.60 13.54 -14.77
CA PHE A 169 4.33 13.48 -15.49
C PHE A 169 4.53 13.25 -17.00
N LEU A 170 5.33 14.07 -17.65
CA LEU A 170 5.62 13.95 -19.09
C LEU A 170 6.31 12.62 -19.41
N LEU A 171 7.32 12.24 -18.62
CA LEU A 171 8.02 10.98 -18.81
C LEU A 171 7.10 9.78 -18.59
N SER A 172 6.17 9.82 -17.64
CA SER A 172 5.21 8.73 -17.45
C SER A 172 4.32 8.52 -18.67
N LYS A 173 3.90 9.58 -19.36
CA LYS A 173 3.11 9.44 -20.60
C LYS A 173 3.88 8.73 -21.69
N GLU A 174 5.16 9.04 -21.86
CA GLU A 174 6.00 8.37 -22.85
C GLU A 174 6.34 6.92 -22.45
N MET A 175 6.72 6.68 -21.19
CA MET A 175 7.09 5.33 -20.71
C MET A 175 5.95 4.31 -20.85
N PHE A 176 4.71 4.76 -20.62
CA PHE A 176 3.52 3.91 -20.58
C PHE A 176 2.70 3.99 -21.86
N ASN A 177 3.24 4.62 -22.90
CA ASN A 177 2.61 4.69 -24.20
C ASN A 177 2.67 3.32 -24.89
N PRO A 178 1.52 2.68 -25.21
CA PRO A 178 1.49 1.37 -25.85
C PRO A 178 2.17 1.32 -27.22
N TYR A 179 2.34 2.46 -27.90
CA TYR A 179 3.04 2.53 -29.19
C TYR A 179 4.50 2.09 -29.13
N TYR A 180 5.16 2.15 -27.96
CA TYR A 180 6.52 1.64 -27.80
C TYR A 180 6.58 0.12 -27.60
N GLY A 181 5.43 -0.56 -27.52
CA GLY A 181 5.35 -2.02 -27.42
C GLY A 181 5.79 -2.60 -26.07
N LEU A 182 6.06 -1.76 -25.06
CA LEU A 182 6.42 -2.23 -23.71
C LEU A 182 5.19 -2.61 -22.89
N PHE A 183 4.12 -1.84 -23.04
CA PHE A 183 2.84 -2.06 -22.37
C PHE A 183 1.73 -2.14 -23.43
N GLU A 184 0.63 -2.77 -23.04
CA GLU A 184 -0.59 -2.85 -23.82
C GLU A 184 -1.80 -2.59 -22.90
N TYR A 185 -2.94 -2.28 -23.52
CA TYR A 185 -4.19 -2.17 -22.77
C TYR A 185 -4.70 -3.55 -22.37
N SER A 186 -5.31 -3.64 -21.18
CA SER A 186 -6.03 -4.84 -20.74
C SER A 186 -7.17 -5.17 -21.69
N ALA A 187 -7.48 -6.46 -21.87
CA ALA A 187 -8.62 -6.88 -22.69
C ALA A 187 -9.96 -6.43 -22.07
N MET A 188 -9.98 -6.22 -20.75
CA MET A 188 -11.17 -5.79 -20.03
C MET A 188 -11.51 -4.31 -20.27
N ASP A 189 -10.50 -3.44 -20.43
CA ASP A 189 -10.74 -2.01 -20.62
C ASP A 189 -9.63 -1.27 -21.39
N ASN A 190 -10.03 -0.24 -22.15
CA ASN A 190 -9.14 0.57 -22.99
C ASN A 190 -8.33 1.62 -22.19
N TYR A 191 -8.14 1.44 -20.88
CA TYR A 191 -7.47 2.44 -20.04
C TYR A 191 -6.48 1.86 -19.04
N THR A 192 -6.62 0.59 -18.61
CA THR A 192 -5.61 -0.05 -17.77
C THR A 192 -4.52 -0.70 -18.60
N LEU A 193 -3.30 -0.68 -18.06
CA LEU A 193 -2.10 -1.15 -18.71
C LEU A 193 -1.58 -2.43 -18.07
N GLN A 194 -1.04 -3.30 -18.92
CA GLN A 194 -0.28 -4.48 -18.54
C GLN A 194 1.00 -4.59 -19.37
N ILE A 195 1.97 -5.38 -18.90
CA ILE A 195 3.19 -5.65 -19.67
C ILE A 195 2.78 -6.37 -20.95
N ASN A 196 3.25 -5.89 -22.10
CA ASN A 196 3.05 -6.58 -23.36
C ASN A 196 3.93 -7.85 -23.40
N PRO A 197 3.36 -9.06 -23.45
CA PRO A 197 4.12 -10.31 -23.53
C PRO A 197 5.07 -10.36 -24.74
N ASN A 198 4.71 -9.66 -25.81
CA ASN A 198 5.45 -9.58 -27.07
C ASN A 198 6.44 -8.40 -27.13
N SER A 199 6.67 -7.71 -26.01
CA SER A 199 7.58 -6.54 -25.96
C SER A 199 8.98 -6.82 -26.49
N GLY A 200 9.51 -8.02 -26.30
CA GLY A 200 10.84 -8.40 -26.79
C GLY A 200 10.94 -8.53 -28.31
N VAL A 201 9.83 -8.71 -29.00
CA VAL A 201 9.79 -8.72 -30.47
C VAL A 201 9.63 -7.31 -31.03
N CYS A 202 8.89 -6.45 -30.34
CA CYS A 202 8.77 -5.04 -30.71
C CYS A 202 10.07 -4.27 -30.46
N ASN A 203 10.85 -4.65 -29.44
CA ASN A 203 12.06 -3.94 -29.02
C ASN A 203 13.07 -4.91 -28.38
N GLU A 204 14.22 -5.10 -29.03
CA GLU A 204 15.30 -5.97 -28.53
C GLU A 204 15.83 -5.54 -27.15
N GLU A 205 15.81 -4.23 -26.88
CA GLU A 205 16.31 -3.63 -25.63
C GLU A 205 15.19 -3.48 -24.57
N HIS A 206 14.02 -4.11 -24.75
CA HIS A 206 12.86 -3.94 -23.87
C HIS A 206 13.17 -4.18 -22.39
N LEU A 207 14.05 -5.13 -22.05
CA LEU A 207 14.47 -5.40 -20.67
C LEU A 207 15.21 -4.22 -20.04
N ASN A 208 16.04 -3.53 -20.82
CA ASN A 208 16.74 -2.33 -20.37
C ASN A 208 15.75 -1.18 -20.15
N TYR A 209 14.73 -1.06 -20.98
CA TYR A 209 13.62 -0.13 -20.77
C TYR A 209 12.81 -0.47 -19.50
N PHE A 210 12.47 -1.74 -19.24
CA PHE A 210 11.78 -2.13 -18.01
C PHE A 210 12.61 -1.83 -16.76
N LYS A 211 13.92 -2.08 -16.81
CA LYS A 211 14.84 -1.70 -15.72
C LYS A 211 14.87 -0.18 -15.50
N PHE A 212 14.90 0.60 -16.59
CA PHE A 212 14.80 2.05 -16.54
C PHE A 212 13.47 2.51 -15.91
N ILE A 213 12.33 2.00 -16.39
CA ILE A 213 11.00 2.29 -15.85
C ILE A 213 10.92 1.94 -14.36
N GLY A 214 11.45 0.79 -13.96
CA GLY A 214 11.53 0.38 -12.56
C GLY A 214 12.35 1.35 -11.70
N ARG A 215 13.47 1.87 -12.22
CA ARG A 215 14.25 2.93 -11.55
C ARG A 215 13.43 4.21 -11.40
N VAL A 216 12.76 4.66 -12.45
CA VAL A 216 11.93 5.88 -12.43
C VAL A 216 10.75 5.73 -11.47
N ALA A 217 10.07 4.58 -11.44
CA ALA A 217 9.01 4.28 -10.49
C ALA A 217 9.53 4.30 -9.03
N GLY A 218 10.69 3.70 -8.79
CA GLY A 218 11.36 3.77 -7.49
C GLY A 218 11.72 5.21 -7.08
N MET A 219 12.21 6.01 -8.03
CA MET A 219 12.48 7.43 -7.80
C MET A 219 11.19 8.21 -7.49
N ALA A 220 10.09 7.94 -8.20
CA ALA A 220 8.81 8.59 -7.96
C ALA A 220 8.31 8.31 -6.52
N ILE A 221 8.38 7.05 -6.08
CA ILE A 221 8.04 6.67 -4.70
C ILE A 221 8.96 7.37 -3.69
N TYR A 222 10.28 7.34 -3.92
CA TYR A 222 11.25 7.91 -3.00
C TYR A 222 11.09 9.42 -2.83
N HIS A 223 10.89 10.15 -3.94
CA HIS A 223 10.74 11.61 -3.96
C HIS A 223 9.30 12.07 -3.73
N GLY A 224 8.35 11.15 -3.56
CA GLY A 224 6.93 11.45 -3.38
C GLY A 224 6.29 12.15 -4.58
N LYS A 225 6.67 11.73 -5.79
CA LYS A 225 6.12 12.21 -7.07
C LYS A 225 5.14 11.18 -7.63
N LEU A 226 4.21 11.66 -8.44
CA LEU A 226 3.19 10.82 -9.08
C LEU A 226 3.61 10.51 -10.51
N LEU A 227 3.25 9.32 -10.98
CA LEU A 227 3.32 8.91 -12.37
C LEU A 227 1.89 8.81 -12.91
N ASP A 228 1.69 9.23 -14.15
CA ASP A 228 0.43 9.07 -14.87
C ASP A 228 0.40 7.66 -15.49
N ALA A 229 0.03 6.68 -14.68
CA ALA A 229 0.03 5.27 -15.04
C ALA A 229 -1.10 4.52 -14.35
N PHE A 230 -1.88 3.78 -15.12
CA PHE A 230 -3.03 3.02 -14.62
C PHE A 230 -2.81 1.54 -14.86
N PHE A 231 -2.07 0.85 -13.99
CA PHE A 231 -1.87 -0.59 -14.13
C PHE A 231 -3.05 -1.41 -13.61
N ILE A 232 -3.24 -2.59 -14.19
CA ILE A 232 -4.12 -3.62 -13.63
C ILE A 232 -3.74 -3.93 -12.17
N ARG A 233 -4.74 -4.25 -11.33
CA ARG A 233 -4.51 -4.58 -9.91
C ARG A 233 -3.49 -5.70 -9.67
N PRO A 234 -3.45 -6.77 -10.48
CA PRO A 234 -2.52 -7.88 -10.28
C PRO A 234 -1.06 -7.43 -10.41
N PHE A 235 -0.78 -6.42 -11.25
CA PHE A 235 0.56 -5.85 -11.37
C PHE A 235 1.10 -5.32 -10.02
N TYR A 236 0.26 -4.59 -9.26
CA TYR A 236 0.65 -4.14 -7.92
C TYR A 236 0.76 -5.30 -6.92
N LYS A 237 -0.03 -6.37 -7.05
CA LYS A 237 0.11 -7.58 -6.23
C LYS A 237 1.46 -8.26 -6.49
N MET A 238 1.87 -8.36 -7.75
CA MET A 238 3.18 -8.91 -8.15
C MET A 238 4.34 -8.09 -7.55
N MET A 239 4.27 -6.75 -7.61
CA MET A 239 5.27 -5.86 -7.00
C MET A 239 5.39 -6.05 -5.47
N LEU A 240 4.29 -6.40 -4.81
CA LEU A 240 4.24 -6.67 -3.37
C LEU A 240 4.50 -8.14 -3.03
N SER A 241 4.85 -8.97 -4.03
CA SER A 241 5.04 -10.42 -3.90
C SER A 241 3.83 -11.12 -3.24
N LYS A 242 2.62 -10.65 -3.55
CA LYS A 242 1.37 -11.28 -3.12
C LYS A 242 0.94 -12.34 -4.12
N THR A 243 0.29 -13.38 -3.62
CA THR A 243 -0.28 -14.46 -4.42
C THR A 243 -1.31 -13.92 -5.40
N ILE A 244 -1.21 -14.35 -6.66
CA ILE A 244 -2.23 -14.08 -7.69
C ILE A 244 -3.30 -15.16 -7.56
N GLU A 245 -4.56 -14.72 -7.55
CA GLU A 245 -5.74 -15.56 -7.35
C GLU A 245 -6.59 -15.53 -8.61
N LEU A 246 -7.51 -16.50 -8.78
CA LEU A 246 -8.40 -16.54 -9.95
C LEU A 246 -9.19 -15.24 -10.14
N GLN A 247 -9.62 -14.59 -9.05
CA GLN A 247 -10.35 -13.32 -9.09
C GLN A 247 -9.55 -12.19 -9.74
N ASP A 248 -8.22 -12.24 -9.70
CA ASP A 248 -7.37 -11.22 -10.30
C ASP A 248 -7.50 -11.20 -11.83
N MET A 249 -7.81 -12.36 -12.43
CA MET A 249 -7.98 -12.53 -13.88
C MET A 249 -9.13 -11.69 -14.41
N GLU A 250 -10.18 -11.43 -13.61
CA GLU A 250 -11.32 -10.60 -13.99
C GLU A 250 -10.89 -9.21 -14.52
N SER A 251 -9.82 -8.65 -13.97
CA SER A 251 -9.29 -7.33 -14.38
C SER A 251 -8.31 -7.38 -15.56
N VAL A 252 -7.88 -8.57 -15.95
CA VAL A 252 -6.92 -8.82 -17.03
C VAL A 252 -7.67 -9.25 -18.29
N ASP A 253 -8.51 -10.26 -18.13
CA ASP A 253 -9.33 -10.84 -19.18
C ASP A 253 -10.61 -11.42 -18.56
N LEU A 254 -11.71 -10.70 -18.75
CA LEU A 254 -13.01 -11.08 -18.20
C LEU A 254 -13.57 -12.33 -18.88
N GLU A 255 -13.33 -12.51 -20.18
CA GLU A 255 -13.85 -13.66 -20.93
C GLU A 255 -13.13 -14.95 -20.49
N TYR A 256 -11.81 -14.87 -20.35
CA TYR A 256 -11.02 -15.97 -19.82
C TYR A 256 -11.38 -16.28 -18.36
N TYR A 257 -11.56 -15.25 -17.53
CA TYR A 257 -12.03 -15.43 -16.15
C TYR A 257 -13.38 -16.16 -16.08
N ASN A 258 -14.37 -15.77 -16.89
CA ASN A 258 -15.68 -16.41 -16.92
C ASN A 258 -15.57 -17.88 -17.34
N SER A 259 -14.72 -18.18 -18.31
CA SER A 259 -14.46 -19.54 -18.79
C SER A 259 -13.85 -20.42 -17.69
N LEU A 260 -12.85 -19.90 -16.96
CA LEU A 260 -12.24 -20.60 -15.82
C LEU A 260 -13.23 -20.80 -14.66
N MET A 261 -14.08 -19.81 -14.38
CA MET A 261 -15.12 -19.93 -13.37
C MET A 261 -16.15 -21.00 -13.76
N TRP A 262 -16.53 -21.08 -15.04
CA TRP A 262 -17.42 -22.12 -15.51
C TRP A 262 -16.82 -23.52 -15.33
N ILE A 263 -15.55 -23.71 -15.72
CA ILE A 263 -14.82 -24.98 -15.54
C ILE A 263 -14.73 -25.38 -14.06
N LYS A 264 -14.60 -24.41 -13.16
CA LYS A 264 -14.53 -24.64 -11.71
C LYS A 264 -15.88 -25.09 -11.12
N GLU A 265 -16.99 -24.64 -11.70
CA GLU A 265 -18.34 -24.86 -11.17
C GLU A 265 -19.11 -25.99 -11.87
N ASN A 266 -18.63 -26.46 -13.03
CA ASN A 266 -19.29 -27.46 -13.88
C ASN A 266 -18.34 -28.63 -14.19
N ASP A 267 -18.86 -29.70 -14.79
CA ASP A 267 -18.04 -30.82 -15.28
C ASP A 267 -17.37 -30.45 -16.63
N PRO A 268 -16.02 -30.34 -16.70
CA PRO A 268 -15.32 -29.97 -17.92
C PRO A 268 -14.98 -31.17 -18.82
N SER A 269 -15.44 -32.39 -18.51
CA SER A 269 -15.04 -33.60 -19.25
C SER A 269 -15.33 -33.52 -20.76
N GLU A 270 -16.38 -32.82 -21.16
CA GLU A 270 -16.75 -32.60 -22.57
C GLU A 270 -15.85 -31.59 -23.30
N LEU A 271 -15.02 -30.83 -22.59
CA LEU A 271 -14.11 -29.85 -23.19
C LEU A 271 -12.80 -30.50 -23.69
N TYR A 272 -12.51 -31.74 -23.29
CA TYR A 272 -11.30 -32.49 -23.69
C TYR A 272 -9.98 -31.70 -23.50
N LEU A 273 -9.92 -30.87 -22.45
CA LEU A 273 -8.75 -30.04 -22.14
C LEU A 273 -7.59 -30.88 -21.61
N THR A 274 -6.38 -30.40 -21.85
CA THR A 274 -5.13 -30.95 -21.32
C THR A 274 -4.36 -29.87 -20.57
N PHE A 275 -3.27 -30.24 -19.89
CA PHE A 275 -2.38 -29.29 -19.21
C PHE A 275 -1.46 -28.61 -20.22
N SER A 276 -2.04 -27.94 -21.21
CA SER A 276 -1.34 -27.13 -22.19
C SER A 276 -2.15 -25.88 -22.53
N VAL A 277 -1.47 -24.82 -22.92
CA VAL A 277 -2.06 -23.57 -23.41
C VAL A 277 -1.59 -23.29 -24.83
N ASP A 278 -2.52 -22.85 -25.67
CA ASP A 278 -2.23 -22.36 -27.00
C ASP A 278 -2.03 -20.84 -26.96
N GLU A 279 -0.85 -20.37 -27.34
CA GLU A 279 -0.51 -18.95 -27.41
C GLU A 279 -0.42 -18.52 -28.89
N GLU A 280 -1.14 -17.47 -29.28
CA GLU A 280 -1.00 -16.88 -30.61
C GLU A 280 0.14 -15.87 -30.62
N GLN A 281 1.17 -16.14 -31.42
CA GLN A 281 2.34 -15.29 -31.57
C GLN A 281 2.57 -14.96 -33.05
N PHE A 282 2.32 -13.70 -33.44
CA PHE A 282 2.50 -13.19 -34.81
C PHE A 282 1.77 -14.03 -35.88
N GLY A 283 0.52 -14.42 -35.60
CA GLY A 283 -0.31 -15.22 -36.51
C GLY A 283 0.07 -16.71 -36.57
N LYS A 284 0.89 -17.19 -35.63
CA LYS A 284 1.18 -18.61 -35.43
C LYS A 284 0.69 -19.04 -34.05
N THR A 285 -0.03 -20.15 -33.99
CA THR A 285 -0.40 -20.79 -32.73
C THR A 285 0.76 -21.67 -32.25
N ILE A 286 1.23 -21.42 -31.04
CA ILE A 286 2.27 -22.20 -30.36
C ILE A 286 1.64 -22.85 -29.14
N GLN A 287 1.66 -24.18 -29.10
CA GLN A 287 1.21 -24.93 -27.93
C GLN A 287 2.35 -25.05 -26.91
N ARG A 288 2.04 -24.77 -25.65
CA ARG A 288 2.96 -24.84 -24.53
C ARG A 288 2.38 -25.72 -23.42
N GLU A 289 3.14 -26.73 -23.00
CA GLU A 289 2.84 -27.54 -21.80
C GLU A 289 3.29 -26.83 -20.50
#